data_AF-A0A437J6E4-F1
#
_entry.id   AF-A0A437J6E4-F1
#
_cell.length_a   1.000
_cell.length_b   1.000
_cell.length_c   1.000
_cell.angle_alpha   90.00
_cell.angle_beta   90.00
_cell.angle_gamma   90.00
#
_symmetry.space_group_name_H-M   'P 1'
#
loop_
_entity.id
_entity.type
_entity.pdbx_description
1 polymer ?
#
loop_
_entity_poly.entity_id
_entity_poly.type
_entity_poly.pdbx_seq_one_letter_code
_entity_poly.pdbx_strand_id
1 'polypeptide(L)'
;MDDVTRHAARLRMVEIVLHWAWDPIGIRGIEEAIDEYDLYAGTVLDMLERKAADQEVADYLTSIERDRMGLQPRPEKNADVAEMLGHPSILRFSSESNC
;
A
#
# COMPACT_ATOMS: atom_id res chain seq x y z
N MET A 1 5.03 -4.76 -22.17
CA MET A 1 4.34 -4.00 -21.11
C MET A 1 5.11 -2.71 -20.93
N ASP A 2 4.50 -1.60 -21.28
CA ASP A 2 5.10 -0.27 -21.16
C ASP A 2 5.13 0.22 -19.71
N ASP A 3 5.80 1.35 -19.48
CA ASP A 3 6.05 1.93 -18.16
C ASP A 3 4.76 2.36 -17.44
N VAL A 4 3.79 2.92 -18.19
CA VAL A 4 2.49 3.33 -17.64
C VAL A 4 1.72 2.11 -17.13
N THR A 5 1.70 1.03 -17.90
CA THR A 5 1.03 -0.21 -17.50
C THR A 5 1.69 -0.84 -16.27
N ARG A 6 3.03 -0.72 -16.12
CA ARG A 6 3.74 -1.21 -14.93
C ARG A 6 3.41 -0.38 -13.69
N HIS A 7 3.37 0.94 -13.80
CA HIS A 7 3.03 1.83 -12.70
C HIS A 7 1.59 1.57 -12.22
N ALA A 8 0.63 1.49 -13.15
CA ALA A 8 -0.77 1.19 -12.82
C ALA A 8 -0.92 -0.17 -12.11
N ALA A 9 -0.19 -1.20 -12.54
CA ALA A 9 -0.22 -2.51 -11.88
C ALA A 9 0.31 -2.46 -10.46
N ARG A 10 1.39 -1.71 -10.20
CA ARG A 10 1.94 -1.53 -8.85
C ARG A 10 1.00 -0.74 -7.95
N LEU A 11 0.45 0.36 -8.46
CA LEU A 11 -0.55 1.15 -7.74
C LEU A 11 -1.71 0.27 -7.31
N ARG A 12 -2.22 -0.56 -8.23
CA ARG A 12 -3.31 -1.48 -7.92
C ARG A 12 -2.97 -2.48 -6.82
N MET A 13 -1.72 -2.96 -6.75
CA MET A 13 -1.29 -3.84 -5.66
C MET A 13 -1.25 -3.12 -4.32
N VAL A 14 -0.79 -1.87 -4.30
CA VAL A 14 -0.78 -1.05 -3.08
C VAL A 14 -2.21 -0.81 -2.60
N GLU A 15 -3.14 -0.42 -3.48
CA GLU A 15 -4.57 -0.25 -3.15
C GLU A 15 -5.15 -1.51 -2.49
N ILE A 16 -4.90 -2.69 -3.08
CA ILE A 16 -5.36 -3.98 -2.56
C ILE A 16 -4.79 -4.25 -1.16
N VAL A 17 -3.50 -4.01 -0.95
CA VAL A 17 -2.87 -4.20 0.36
C VAL A 17 -3.48 -3.26 1.40
N LEU A 18 -3.68 -1.99 1.06
CA LEU A 18 -4.28 -1.03 1.98
C LEU A 18 -5.72 -1.44 2.33
N HIS A 19 -6.51 -1.88 1.35
CA HIS A 19 -7.90 -2.31 1.56
C HIS A 19 -8.03 -3.57 2.42
N TRP A 20 -7.14 -4.55 2.28
CA TRP A 20 -7.31 -5.84 2.96
C TRP A 20 -6.50 -5.98 4.25
N ALA A 21 -5.27 -5.46 4.26
CA ALA A 21 -4.34 -5.64 5.36
C ALA A 21 -4.32 -4.43 6.30
N TRP A 22 -4.25 -3.22 5.75
CA TRP A 22 -4.18 -2.02 6.58
C TRP A 22 -5.54 -1.64 7.19
N ASP A 23 -6.58 -1.49 6.37
CA ASP A 23 -7.99 -1.25 6.71
C ASP A 23 -8.24 -0.73 8.14
N PRO A 24 -7.91 0.54 8.40
CA PRO A 24 -7.98 1.03 9.75
C PRO A 24 -9.40 1.32 10.25
N ILE A 25 -10.33 1.59 9.34
CA ILE A 25 -11.74 1.92 9.64
C ILE A 25 -12.69 0.71 9.50
N GLY A 26 -12.20 -0.45 9.03
CA GLY A 26 -12.94 -1.71 9.07
C GLY A 26 -13.92 -1.89 7.90
N ILE A 27 -13.59 -1.37 6.71
CA ILE A 27 -14.45 -1.38 5.52
C ILE A 27 -14.08 -2.47 4.52
N ARG A 28 -13.06 -3.30 4.79
CA ARG A 28 -12.67 -4.38 3.89
C ARG A 28 -13.85 -5.32 3.62
N GLY A 29 -14.00 -5.72 2.36
CA GLY A 29 -15.12 -6.55 1.90
C GLY A 29 -16.39 -5.80 1.52
N ILE A 30 -16.43 -4.47 1.67
CA ILE A 30 -17.46 -3.61 1.08
C ILE A 30 -17.00 -3.24 -0.33
N GLU A 31 -17.76 -3.64 -1.35
CA GLU A 31 -17.40 -3.43 -2.77
C GLU A 31 -17.40 -1.93 -3.11
N GLU A 32 -18.35 -1.18 -2.55
CA GLU A 32 -18.54 0.24 -2.77
C GLU A 32 -17.48 1.13 -2.11
N ALA A 33 -16.60 0.55 -1.27
CA ALA A 33 -15.56 1.27 -0.54
C ALA A 33 -14.14 0.83 -0.94
N ILE A 34 -14.01 0.15 -2.08
CA ILE A 34 -12.71 -0.35 -2.56
C ILE A 34 -11.70 0.76 -2.89
N ASP A 35 -12.18 1.98 -3.12
CA ASP A 35 -11.42 3.17 -3.50
C ASP A 35 -11.10 4.11 -2.31
N GLU A 36 -11.59 3.80 -1.11
CA GLU A 36 -11.44 4.63 0.10
C GLU A 36 -9.98 4.98 0.41
N TYR A 37 -9.05 4.09 0.06
CA TYR A 37 -7.62 4.26 0.35
C TYR A 37 -6.78 4.68 -0.86
N ASP A 38 -7.37 4.91 -2.03
CA ASP A 38 -6.65 5.20 -3.28
C ASP A 38 -5.77 6.44 -3.15
N LEU A 39 -6.25 7.47 -2.43
CA LEU A 39 -5.49 8.69 -2.17
C LEU A 39 -4.18 8.44 -1.41
N TYR A 40 -4.14 7.45 -0.53
CA TYR A 40 -2.95 7.09 0.23
C TYR A 40 -2.05 6.12 -0.57
N ALA A 41 -2.65 5.26 -1.40
CA ALA A 41 -1.93 4.28 -2.21
C ALA A 41 -0.90 4.94 -3.14
N GLY A 42 -1.23 6.08 -3.75
CA GLY A 42 -0.29 6.82 -4.59
C GLY A 42 0.95 7.29 -3.83
N THR A 43 0.76 7.86 -2.64
CA THR A 43 1.90 8.32 -1.82
C THR A 43 2.75 7.14 -1.35
N VAL A 44 2.12 6.03 -0.95
CA VAL A 44 2.84 4.80 -0.57
C VAL A 44 3.65 4.26 -1.75
N LEU A 45 3.09 4.24 -2.96
CA LEU A 45 3.82 3.81 -4.16
C LEU A 45 5.05 4.68 -4.40
N ASP A 46 4.92 6.01 -4.32
CA ASP A 46 6.04 6.93 -4.46
C ASP A 46 7.15 6.66 -3.41
N MET A 47 6.76 6.30 -2.18
CA MET A 47 7.69 5.89 -1.12
C MET A 47 8.42 4.59 -1.46
N LEU A 48 7.73 3.61 -2.01
CA LEU A 48 8.32 2.34 -2.42
C LEU A 48 9.26 2.51 -3.62
N GLU A 49 8.88 3.33 -4.61
CA GLU A 49 9.70 3.58 -5.80
C GLU A 49 10.99 4.34 -5.49
N ARG A 50 10.97 5.23 -4.48
CA ARG A 50 12.19 5.88 -3.96
C ARG A 50 12.99 5.00 -2.99
N LYS A 51 12.56 3.76 -2.74
CA LYS A 51 13.17 2.81 -1.80
C LYS A 51 13.26 3.36 -0.36
N ALA A 52 12.19 4.01 0.10
CA ALA A 52 12.05 4.38 1.50
C ALA A 52 12.18 3.14 2.40
N ALA A 53 12.68 3.32 3.61
CA ALA A 53 12.71 2.24 4.58
C ALA A 53 11.29 1.84 5.00
N ASP A 54 11.07 0.57 5.34
CA ASP A 54 9.76 0.08 5.79
C ASP A 54 9.23 0.89 6.99
N GLN A 55 10.12 1.31 7.89
CA GLN A 55 9.77 2.18 9.01
C GLN A 55 9.17 3.52 8.55
N GLU A 56 9.68 4.13 7.47
CA GLU A 56 9.12 5.38 6.95
C GLU A 56 7.69 5.17 6.44
N VAL A 57 7.43 4.05 5.76
CA VAL A 57 6.09 3.68 5.28
C VAL A 57 5.17 3.42 6.47
N ALA A 58 5.62 2.69 7.49
CA ALA A 58 4.85 2.42 8.71
C ALA A 58 4.50 3.71 9.47
N ASP A 59 5.45 4.65 9.58
CA ASP A 59 5.25 5.95 10.22
C ASP A 59 4.23 6.80 9.45
N TYR A 60 4.29 6.75 8.11
CA TYR A 60 3.31 7.41 7.25
C TYR A 60 1.90 6.85 7.48
N LEU A 61 1.72 5.53 7.45
CA LEU A 61 0.42 4.88 7.74
C LEU A 61 -0.10 5.25 9.14
N THR A 62 0.79 5.23 10.14
CA THR A 62 0.49 5.64 11.53
C THR A 62 0.02 7.10 11.60
N SER A 63 0.63 7.98 10.82
CA SER A 63 0.21 9.39 10.73
C SER A 63 -1.18 9.54 10.12
N ILE A 64 -1.54 8.73 9.12
CA ILE A 64 -2.88 8.80 8.52
C ILE A 64 -3.94 8.37 9.53
N GLU A 65 -3.73 7.24 10.22
CA GLU A 65 -4.65 6.77 11.27
C GLU A 65 -4.89 7.88 12.31
N ARG A 66 -3.83 8.53 12.79
CA ARG A 66 -3.92 9.57 13.83
C ARG A 66 -4.49 10.89 13.31
N ASP A 67 -3.87 11.44 12.26
CA ASP A 67 -3.98 12.85 11.90
C ASP A 67 -5.07 13.09 10.84
N ARG A 68 -5.38 12.08 10.03
CA ARG A 68 -6.45 12.16 9.01
C ARG A 68 -7.74 11.50 9.48
N MET A 69 -7.65 10.32 10.09
CA MET A 69 -8.82 9.54 10.50
C MET A 69 -9.22 9.75 11.96
N GLY A 70 -8.34 10.36 12.79
CA GLY A 70 -8.63 10.59 14.21
C GLY A 70 -8.70 9.30 15.05
N LEU A 71 -8.07 8.23 14.58
CA LEU A 71 -8.06 6.92 15.23
C LEU A 71 -6.85 6.76 16.14
N GLN A 72 -6.96 5.86 17.12
CA GLN A 72 -5.81 5.38 17.88
C GLN A 72 -4.92 4.54 16.93
N PRO A 73 -3.64 4.93 16.71
CA PRO A 73 -2.81 4.22 15.75
C PRO A 73 -2.38 2.84 16.25
N ARG A 74 -2.10 1.94 15.30
CA ARG A 74 -1.60 0.58 15.53
C ARG A 74 -0.21 0.41 14.90
N PRO A 75 0.85 0.96 15.51
CA PRO A 75 2.19 1.00 14.90
C PRO A 75 2.75 -0.38 14.57
N GLU A 76 2.49 -1.40 15.40
CA GLU A 76 2.90 -2.79 15.12
C GLU A 76 2.25 -3.33 13.85
N LYS A 77 0.92 -3.16 13.71
CA LYS A 77 0.19 -3.54 12.49
C LYS A 77 0.69 -2.77 11.27
N ASN A 78 0.99 -1.49 11.43
CA ASN A 78 1.48 -0.64 10.34
C ASN A 78 2.89 -1.06 9.90
N ALA A 79 3.72 -1.54 10.82
CA ALA A 79 5.02 -2.13 10.50
C ALA A 79 4.88 -3.43 9.70
N ASP A 80 3.99 -4.35 10.11
CA ASP A 80 3.72 -5.59 9.38
C ASP A 80 3.25 -5.31 7.94
N VAL A 81 2.35 -4.32 7.77
CA VAL A 81 1.87 -3.88 6.45
C VAL A 81 3.00 -3.28 5.63
N ALA A 82 3.86 -2.45 6.22
CA ALA A 82 4.99 -1.84 5.53
C ALA A 82 6.00 -2.87 5.06
N GLU A 83 6.33 -3.87 5.88
CA GLU A 83 7.20 -4.99 5.49
C GLU A 83 6.59 -5.77 4.31
N MET A 84 5.28 -6.04 4.36
CA MET A 84 4.58 -6.70 3.27
C MET A 84 4.67 -5.90 1.95
N LEU A 85 4.47 -4.58 2.01
CA LEU A 85 4.60 -3.66 0.87
C LEU A 85 6.03 -3.58 0.30
N GLY A 86 7.03 -3.63 1.18
CA GLY A 86 8.45 -3.63 0.82
C GLY A 86 8.91 -4.94 0.18
N HIS A 87 8.15 -6.02 0.32
CA HIS A 87 8.56 -7.32 -0.19
C HIS A 87 8.64 -7.33 -1.74
N PRO A 88 9.73 -7.82 -2.34
CA PRO A 88 9.97 -7.72 -3.79
C PRO A 88 8.94 -8.45 -4.65
N SER A 89 8.15 -9.37 -4.10
CA SER A 89 7.02 -9.99 -4.83
C SER A 89 5.84 -9.04 -5.03
N ILE A 90 5.73 -7.95 -4.26
CA ILE A 90 4.78 -6.86 -4.53
C ILE A 90 5.26 -5.98 -5.68
N LEU A 91 6.58 -5.88 -5.90
CA LEU A 91 7.17 -5.02 -6.92
C LEU A 91 7.65 -5.74 -8.19
N ARG A 92 7.69 -7.09 -8.17
CA ARG A 92 8.05 -7.94 -9.31
C ARG A 92 6.81 -8.60 -9.91
N PHE A 93 6.27 -8.00 -10.96
CA PHE A 93 5.79 -8.80 -12.09
C PHE A 93 7.00 -9.15 -12.96
N SER A 94 7.48 -10.38 -12.83
CA SER A 94 8.54 -10.90 -13.69
C SER A 94 8.07 -10.85 -15.15
N SER A 95 8.83 -10.10 -15.94
CA SER A 95 8.99 -10.30 -17.37
C SER A 95 9.64 -11.66 -17.62
N GLU A 96 8.90 -12.75 -17.43
CA GLU A 96 9.27 -14.07 -17.95
C GLU A 96 8.03 -14.78 -18.49
N SER A 97 7.54 -14.26 -19.62
CA SER A 97 6.96 -15.12 -20.65
C SER A 97 8.00 -15.24 -21.75
N ASN A 98 8.88 -16.23 -21.60
CA ASN A 98 9.63 -16.77 -22.73
C ASN A 98 9.63 -18.31 -22.63
N CYS A 99 8.48 -18.88 -22.98
CA CYS A 99 8.37 -20.14 -23.69
C CYS A 99 7.03 -20.15 -24.43
#